data_AF-A0A939EUA1-F1
#
_entry.id   AF-A0A939EUA1-F1
#
_cell.length_a   1.000
_cell.length_b   1.000
_cell.length_c   1.000
_cell.angle_alpha   90.00
_cell.angle_beta   90.00
_cell.angle_gamma   90.00
#
_symmetry.space_group_name_H-M   'P 1'
#
loop_
_entity.id
_entity.type
_entity.pdbx_description
1 polymer ?
#
loop_
_entity_poly.entity_id
_entity_poly.type
_entity_poly.pdbx_seq_one_letter_code
_entity_poly.pdbx_strand_id
1 'polypeptide(L)'
;MEQAPLTASKKCPHCGFWSRWQQRADDRCERCGLYLDAPRMRSELEREALANEPLPSFMRIEIKPDDSSTVRFLKRIIQGGQLVFGALVSFVVWFLTLLAG
;
A
#
# COMPACT_ATOMS: atom_id res chain seq x y z
N MET A 1 -21.65 -17.11 -13.94
CA MET A 1 -20.80 -18.20 -14.47
C MET A 1 -19.57 -18.24 -13.60
N GLU A 2 -19.47 -19.23 -12.71
CA GLU A 2 -18.28 -19.41 -11.87
C GLU A 2 -17.13 -19.83 -12.80
N GLN A 3 -16.13 -18.96 -12.99
CA GLN A 3 -14.97 -19.30 -13.80
C GLN A 3 -14.16 -20.35 -13.04
N ALA A 4 -13.86 -21.50 -13.66
CA ALA A 4 -12.99 -22.51 -13.06
C ALA A 4 -11.64 -21.84 -12.70
N PRO A 5 -11.12 -22.02 -11.47
CA PRO A 5 -9.88 -21.37 -11.07
C PRO A 5 -8.76 -21.87 -11.98
N LEU A 6 -8.02 -20.95 -12.60
CA LEU A 6 -6.84 -21.27 -13.40
C LEU A 6 -5.88 -22.08 -12.52
N THR A 7 -5.61 -23.33 -12.89
CA THR A 7 -4.69 -24.20 -12.15
C THR A 7 -3.26 -23.78 -12.47
N ALA A 8 -2.70 -22.87 -11.68
CA ALA A 8 -1.28 -22.56 -11.72
C ALA A 8 -0.49 -23.49 -10.79
N SER A 9 0.71 -23.86 -11.20
CA SER A 9 1.64 -24.66 -10.40
C SER A 9 3.02 -24.01 -10.40
N LYS A 10 3.75 -24.20 -9.32
CA LYS A 10 5.10 -23.66 -9.15
C LYS A 10 6.03 -24.71 -8.56
N LYS A 11 7.25 -24.78 -9.10
CA LYS A 11 8.29 -25.67 -8.61
C LYS A 11 8.87 -25.10 -7.32
N CYS A 12 8.89 -25.91 -6.27
CA CYS A 12 9.52 -25.57 -5.00
C CYS A 12 11.05 -25.46 -5.16
N PRO A 13 11.69 -24.35 -4.76
CA PRO A 13 13.14 -24.19 -4.87
C PRO A 13 13.93 -25.08 -3.91
N HIS A 14 13.30 -25.58 -2.83
CA HIS A 14 13.97 -26.38 -1.80
C HIS A 14 13.99 -27.89 -2.12
N CYS A 15 12.86 -28.44 -2.59
CA CYS A 15 12.73 -29.88 -2.82
C CYS A 15 12.44 -30.25 -4.28
N GLY A 16 12.27 -29.27 -5.18
CA GLY A 16 12.00 -29.50 -6.61
C GLY A 16 10.61 -30.02 -6.96
N PHE A 17 9.71 -30.18 -5.99
CA PHE A 17 8.33 -30.61 -6.23
C PHE A 17 7.49 -29.52 -6.86
N TRP A 18 6.61 -29.87 -7.80
CA TRP A 18 5.60 -28.96 -8.31
C TRP A 18 4.38 -28.97 -7.39
N SER A 19 4.12 -27.85 -6.72
CA SER A 19 2.93 -27.67 -5.89
C SER A 19 1.92 -26.77 -6.59
N ARG A 20 0.64 -26.89 -6.22
CA ARG A 20 -0.38 -25.91 -6.62
C ARG A 20 0.02 -24.51 -6.13
N TRP A 21 -0.21 -23.52 -6.97
CA TRP A 21 0.18 -22.13 -6.71
C TRP A 21 -1.00 -21.21 -6.98
N GLN A 22 -1.44 -20.46 -5.96
CA GLN A 22 -2.57 -19.54 -6.03
C GLN A 22 -2.11 -18.09 -6.28
N GLN A 23 -0.84 -17.91 -6.66
CA GLN A 23 -0.18 -16.61 -6.81
C GLN A 23 -0.12 -15.77 -5.53
N ARG A 24 -0.20 -16.42 -4.37
CA ARG A 24 0.02 -15.77 -3.08
C ARG A 24 1.47 -15.90 -2.66
N ALA A 25 1.98 -14.94 -1.90
CA ALA A 25 3.36 -14.94 -1.45
C ALA A 25 3.61 -15.91 -0.29
N ASP A 26 2.56 -16.23 0.48
CA ASP A 26 2.58 -17.17 1.60
C ASP A 26 2.31 -18.64 1.19
N ASP A 27 2.09 -18.90 -0.11
CA ASP A 27 1.85 -20.25 -0.62
C ASP A 27 3.02 -21.19 -0.24
N ARG A 28 2.67 -22.36 0.30
CA ARG A 28 3.63 -23.37 0.77
C ARG A 28 3.68 -24.57 -0.16
N CYS A 29 4.84 -25.22 -0.20
CA CYS A 29 5.03 -26.48 -0.88
C CYS A 29 4.21 -27.58 -0.20
N GLU A 30 3.41 -28.31 -0.97
CA GLU A 30 2.56 -29.41 -0.47
C GLU A 30 3.39 -30.61 0.05
N ARG A 31 4.68 -30.69 -0.29
CA ARG A 31 5.57 -31.77 0.14
C ARG A 31 6.45 -31.41 1.32
N CYS A 32 7.14 -30.28 1.27
CA CYS A 32 8.12 -29.90 2.31
C CYS A 32 7.64 -28.80 3.26
N GLY A 33 6.47 -28.19 3.01
CA GLY A 33 5.89 -27.14 3.88
C GLY A 33 6.60 -25.78 3.85
N LEU A 34 7.74 -25.67 3.14
CA LEU A 34 8.46 -24.41 2.95
C LEU A 34 7.75 -23.52 1.93
N TYR A 35 7.94 -22.21 2.05
CA TYR A 35 7.36 -21.23 1.13
C TYR A 35 7.81 -21.47 -0.31
N LEU A 36 6.88 -21.39 -1.26
CA LEU A 36 7.17 -21.47 -2.69
C LEU A 36 7.89 -20.23 -3.21
N ASP A 37 7.72 -19.08 -2.54
CA ASP A 37 8.34 -17.81 -2.91
C ASP A 37 8.69 -16.94 -1.69
N ALA A 38 9.71 -17.37 -0.92
CA ALA A 38 10.19 -16.61 0.23
C ALA A 38 10.64 -15.17 -0.11
N PRO A 39 11.31 -14.88 -1.25
CA PRO A 39 11.65 -13.51 -1.62
C PRO A 39 10.42 -12.61 -1.78
N ARG A 40 9.38 -13.09 -2.47
CA ARG A 40 8.14 -12.33 -2.63
C ARG A 40 7.44 -12.11 -1.29
N MET A 41 7.37 -13.13 -0.43
CA MET A 41 6.80 -13.01 0.91
C MET A 41 7.47 -11.90 1.72
N ARG A 42 8.81 -11.86 1.72
CA ARG A 42 9.56 -10.81 2.43
C ARG A 42 9.24 -9.42 1.87
N SER A 43 9.18 -9.27 0.55
CA SER A 43 8.84 -7.99 -0.07
C SER A 43 7.41 -7.55 0.24
N GLU A 44 6.45 -8.47 0.28
CA GLU A 44 5.06 -8.14 0.65
C GLU A 44 4.96 -7.75 2.13
N LEU A 45 5.64 -8.47 3.04
CA LEU A 45 5.72 -8.08 4.45
C LEU A 45 6.38 -6.72 4.67
N GLU A 46 7.46 -6.41 3.94
CA GLU A 46 8.11 -5.10 3.99
C GLU A 46 7.16 -3.99 3.51
N ARG A 47 6.40 -4.24 2.45
CA ARG A 47 5.39 -3.30 1.95
C ARG A 47 4.25 -3.10 2.94
N GLU A 48 3.78 -4.17 3.58
CA GLU A 48 2.78 -4.07 4.64
C GLU A 48 3.31 -3.30 5.85
N ALA A 49 4.57 -3.53 6.24
CA ALA A 49 5.21 -2.77 7.30
C ALA A 49 5.23 -1.27 6.97
N LEU A 50 5.70 -0.89 5.78
CA LEU A 50 5.72 0.49 5.29
C LEU A 50 4.32 1.11 5.18
N ALA A 51 3.31 0.34 4.76
CA ALA A 51 1.93 0.81 4.67
C ALA A 51 1.30 1.09 6.04
N ASN A 52 1.76 0.37 7.08
CA ASN A 52 1.33 0.58 8.46
C ASN A 52 2.19 1.62 9.20
N GLU A 53 3.27 2.12 8.60
CA GLU A 53 4.02 3.21 9.21
C GLU A 53 3.19 4.50 9.22
N PRO A 54 3.20 5.26 10.34
CA PRO A 54 2.51 6.53 10.38
C PRO A 54 3.09 7.46 9.32
N LEU A 55 2.19 8.14 8.60
CA LEU A 55 2.60 9.13 7.60
C LEU A 55 3.61 10.10 8.22
N PRO A 56 4.73 10.38 7.54
CA PRO A 56 5.78 11.18 8.12
C PRO A 56 5.28 12.60 8.41
N SER A 57 5.73 13.16 9.54
CA SER A 57 5.30 14.45 10.11
C SER A 57 5.45 15.65 9.16
N PHE A 58 6.22 15.53 8.08
CA PHE A 58 6.36 16.58 7.06
C PHE A 58 5.20 16.63 6.05
N MET A 59 4.44 15.54 5.85
CA MET A 59 3.29 15.54 4.92
C MET A 59 2.06 16.22 5.52
N ARG A 60 1.95 16.30 6.85
CA ARG A 60 0.83 16.93 7.55
C ARG A 60 1.35 17.59 8.81
N ILE A 61 1.11 18.90 8.97
CA ILE A 61 1.49 19.65 10.17
C ILE A 61 0.92 18.94 11.40
N GLU A 62 1.78 18.35 12.22
CA GLU A 62 1.35 17.58 13.37
C GLU A 62 0.79 18.51 14.46
N ILE A 63 -0.44 18.23 14.88
CA ILE A 63 -1.09 18.92 15.99
C ILE A 63 -0.81 18.09 17.24
N LYS A 64 0.11 18.55 18.10
CA LYS A 64 0.43 17.85 19.34
C LYS A 64 -0.65 18.15 20.38
N PRO A 65 -0.98 17.20 21.27
CA PRO A 65 -1.95 17.43 22.34
C PRO A 65 -1.48 18.47 23.37
N ASP A 66 -0.17 18.75 23.41
CA ASP A 66 0.49 19.74 24.28
C ASP A 66 0.53 21.17 23.68
N ASP A 67 0.01 21.36 22.46
CA ASP A 67 -0.07 22.68 21.84
C ASP A 67 -1.15 23.54 22.52
N SER A 68 -0.84 24.82 22.76
CA SER A 68 -1.83 25.78 23.27
C SER A 68 -3.04 25.90 22.34
N SER A 69 -4.23 26.19 22.90
CA SER A 69 -5.50 26.23 22.16
C SER A 69 -5.46 27.11 20.91
N THR A 70 -4.76 28.25 20.98
CA THR A 70 -4.56 29.17 19.85
C THR A 70 -3.67 28.58 18.76
N VAL A 71 -2.57 27.91 19.12
CA VAL A 71 -1.66 27.26 18.16
C VAL A 71 -2.37 26.09 17.46
N ARG A 72 -3.18 25.34 18.20
CA ARG A 72 -4.00 24.24 17.66
C ARG A 72 -5.03 24.74 16.64
N PHE A 73 -5.66 25.88 16.89
CA PHE A 73 -6.61 26.50 15.96
C PHE A 73 -5.92 26.94 14.65
N LEU A 74 -4.78 27.63 14.75
CA LEU A 74 -4.05 28.10 13.57
C LEU A 74 -3.53 26.92 12.73
N LYS A 75 -2.95 25.89 13.37
CA LYS A 75 -2.51 24.67 12.66
C LYS A 75 -3.65 23.99 11.93
N ARG A 76 -4.87 24.01 12.47
CA ARG A 76 -6.06 23.41 11.83
C ARG A 76 -6.54 24.21 10.61
N ILE A 77 -6.42 25.54 10.64
CA ILE A 77 -6.67 26.38 9.46
C ILE A 77 -5.66 26.05 8.36
N ILE A 78 -4.37 25.95 8.70
CA ILE A 78 -3.32 25.63 7.73
C ILE A 78 -3.53 24.24 7.13
N GLN A 79 -3.87 23.23 7.94
CA GLN A 79 -4.25 21.89 7.45
C GLN A 79 -5.44 21.93 6.47
N GLY A 80 -6.48 22.73 6.79
CA GLY A 80 -7.61 22.94 5.88
C GLY A 80 -7.19 23.56 4.56
N GLY A 81 -6.31 24.56 4.60
CA GLY A 81 -5.73 25.20 3.42
C GLY A 81 -4.94 24.23 2.54
N GLN A 82 -4.13 23.36 3.15
CA GLN A 82 -3.38 22.32 2.42
C GLN A 82 -4.31 21.36 1.66
N LEU A 83 -5.42 20.94 2.27
CA LEU A 83 -6.41 20.08 1.62
C LEU A 83 -7.10 20.79 0.44
N VAL A 84 -7.54 22.04 0.63
CA VAL A 84 -8.20 22.81 -0.42
C VAL A 84 -7.24 23.06 -1.59
N PHE A 85 -5.99 23.40 -1.30
CA PHE A 85 -4.96 23.59 -2.32
C PHE A 85 -4.69 22.31 -3.10
N GLY A 86 -4.51 21.18 -2.42
CA GLY A 86 -4.33 19.88 -3.06
C GLY A 86 -5.51 19.53 -3.99
N ALA A 87 -6.73 19.71 -3.51
CA ALA A 87 -7.95 19.47 -4.29
C ALA A 87 -8.02 20.37 -5.53
N LEU A 88 -7.68 21.66 -5.39
CA LEU A 88 -7.67 22.61 -6.51
C LEU A 88 -6.63 22.22 -7.57
N VAL A 89 -5.40 21.90 -7.16
CA VAL A 89 -4.33 21.49 -8.08
C VAL A 89 -4.73 20.20 -8.81
N SER A 90 -5.23 19.19 -8.08
CA SER A 90 -5.72 17.95 -8.69
C SER A 90 -6.86 18.20 -9.67
N PHE A 91 -7.80 19.08 -9.34
CA PHE A 91 -8.89 19.47 -10.24
C PHE A 91 -8.37 20.14 -11.51
N VAL A 92 -7.43 21.09 -11.40
CA VAL A 92 -6.83 21.77 -12.55
C VAL A 92 -6.09 20.77 -13.44
N VAL A 93 -5.27 19.91 -12.86
CA VAL A 93 -4.53 18.89 -13.63
C VAL A 93 -5.51 17.97 -14.36
N TRP A 94 -6.51 17.41 -13.67
CA TRP A 94 -7.54 16.57 -14.27
C TRP A 94 -8.28 17.29 -15.40
N PHE A 95 -8.67 18.54 -15.17
CA PHE A 95 -9.38 19.35 -16.17
C PHE A 95 -8.51 19.60 -17.41
N LEU A 96 -7.24 19.94 -17.22
CA LEU A 96 -6.29 20.11 -18.33
C LEU A 96 -6.07 18.79 -19.08
N THR A 97 -5.97 17.66 -18.39
CA THR A 97 -5.87 16.33 -19.03
C THR A 97 -7.10 16.01 -19.88
N LEU A 98 -8.31 16.32 -19.40
CA LEU A 98 -9.53 16.15 -20.21
C LEU A 98 -9.54 17.02 -21.46
N LEU A 99 -9.01 18.25 -21.37
CA LEU A 99 -8.90 19.15 -22.52
C LEU A 99 -7.82 18.72 -23.52
N ALA A 100 -6.78 18.01 -23.05
CA ALA A 100 -5.69 17.55 -23.89
C ALA A 100 -6.05 16.36 -24.78
N GLY A 101 -7.05 15.55 -24.40
CA GLY A 101 -7.54 14.39 -25.16
C GLY A 101 -6.82 13.10 -24.82
#